data_AF-A0A3N5WNF5-F1
#
_entry.id   AF-A0A3N5WNF5-F1
#
_cell.length_a   1.000
_cell.length_b   1.000
_cell.length_c   1.000
_cell.angle_alpha   90.00
_cell.angle_beta   90.00
_cell.angle_gamma   90.00
#
_symmetry.space_group_name_H-M   'P 1'
#
loop_
_entity.id
_entity.type
_entity.pdbx_description
1 polymer ?
#
loop_
_entity_poly.entity_id
_entity_poly.type
_entity_poly.pdbx_seq_one_letter_code
_entity_poly.pdbx_strand_id
1 'polypeptide(L)'
;ASCDAGSFEYHGASTTTLVSSANPSTYGTAVTISATVNPVTAGSVQFFDTTGDPDVLLGTVALNGSSQAAYTLPATLSAGTHTYTATFLATGDYLTGTSTTLSQVVDPKPLTVTGITANDKTYDGGTAASLNVAGATLNGVVGTEDVTLDTSGATGEFASSDVDTDIPVTVSGLALAGTADPDNYTLTQPTGLTADITAQSVTVTADAQTKEYGDADPELTYDVTSGSLVEGDDFTGALTRDAGEDVDTYAITQGTLALSENYDMTYVGADLTITARSVTVTADAQTKEYGAADPELTYDVTSGSLVEGDDFTGALAREAGEDVGTYAITQDTLTLGDNYNLTYVGADLTITVRPVTVTADAQTKEYGDADPELTFEVTSGSLAEGDSFTGALAREAGEDVGTYAISQDTLELNDNYDLTFVGADLTITVRSVTVTADTLTKVYGDDDPELTFEVTSGSLAEGDSFTGALVREAGEDVGTYAITQDTLALNDNYDLTFVGADLEITPAPLTFTADDKVKRYLDDNPSLTYQVEGFKFEDGESDLGGEPEISTTAEKDSRGGTYPITISIGTMANSNYEFIFVNGELTILEFQTYLPVIFR
;
A
#
# COMPACT_ATOMS: atom_id res chain seq x y z
N ALA A 1 -38.14 149.33 86.81
CA ALA A 1 -38.64 148.25 87.68
C ALA A 1 -38.27 146.92 87.03
N SER A 2 -37.77 145.95 87.83
CA SER A 2 -37.38 144.57 87.49
C SER A 2 -38.47 143.80 86.74
N CYS A 3 -38.21 142.74 85.97
CA CYS A 3 -37.64 141.41 86.26
C CYS A 3 -37.37 140.74 84.87
N ASP A 4 -36.71 139.61 84.64
CA ASP A 4 -36.51 138.38 85.41
C ASP A 4 -35.42 137.54 84.70
N ALA A 5 -34.65 136.76 85.45
CA ALA A 5 -33.65 135.83 84.94
C ALA A 5 -34.22 134.41 85.04
N GLY A 6 -34.56 133.80 83.89
CA GLY A 6 -35.06 132.43 83.82
C GLY A 6 -34.01 131.40 84.26
N SER A 7 -34.44 130.43 85.07
CA SER A 7 -33.67 129.26 85.50
C SER A 7 -33.42 128.30 84.33
N PHE A 8 -32.18 127.82 84.19
CA PHE A 8 -31.85 126.67 83.35
C PHE A 8 -31.99 125.38 84.18
N GLU A 9 -32.88 124.47 83.79
CA GLU A 9 -32.97 123.11 84.34
C GLU A 9 -31.83 122.25 83.78
N TYR A 10 -31.12 121.53 84.65
CA TYR A 10 -30.02 120.63 84.29
C TYR A 10 -30.52 119.18 84.23
N HIS A 11 -30.59 118.61 83.03
CA HIS A 11 -30.91 117.20 82.82
C HIS A 11 -29.64 116.34 82.84
N GLY A 12 -29.70 115.18 83.51
CA GLY A 12 -28.59 114.22 83.55
C GLY A 12 -28.38 113.53 82.19
N ALA A 13 -27.14 113.16 81.89
CA ALA A 13 -26.85 112.31 80.73
C ALA A 13 -27.26 110.85 81.04
N SER A 14 -27.88 110.18 80.07
CA SER A 14 -28.15 108.74 80.12
C SER A 14 -27.25 108.00 79.12
N THR A 15 -26.94 106.74 79.40
CA THR A 15 -26.23 105.84 78.46
C THR A 15 -27.10 104.64 78.17
N THR A 16 -27.29 104.31 76.89
CA THR A 16 -28.09 103.17 76.44
C THR A 16 -27.19 102.15 75.77
N THR A 17 -27.29 100.88 76.19
CA THR A 17 -26.59 99.75 75.56
C THR A 17 -27.63 98.75 75.06
N LEU A 18 -27.36 98.09 73.94
CA LEU A 18 -28.28 97.14 73.31
C LEU A 18 -27.57 95.80 73.11
N VAL A 19 -28.18 94.73 73.59
CA VAL A 19 -27.68 93.36 73.44
C VAL A 19 -28.76 92.44 72.90
N SER A 20 -28.36 91.36 72.23
CA SER A 20 -29.26 90.31 71.74
C SER A 20 -29.21 89.09 72.64
N SER A 21 -30.34 88.38 72.78
CA SER A 21 -30.41 87.10 73.48
C SER A 21 -29.72 85.95 72.73
N ALA A 22 -29.56 86.05 71.40
CA ALA A 22 -28.89 85.05 70.57
C ALA A 22 -28.35 85.71 69.29
N ASN A 23 -27.03 85.69 69.09
CA ASN A 23 -26.40 86.29 67.92
C ASN A 23 -25.12 85.52 67.54
N PRO A 24 -25.10 84.75 66.44
CA PRO A 24 -26.19 84.59 65.49
C PRO A 24 -27.41 83.85 66.09
N SER A 25 -28.60 84.09 65.52
CA SER A 25 -29.83 83.32 65.75
C SER A 25 -30.18 82.51 64.51
N THR A 26 -31.04 81.49 64.59
CA THR A 26 -31.51 80.75 63.40
C THR A 26 -32.88 81.22 62.95
N TYR A 27 -33.10 81.32 61.63
CA TYR A 27 -34.41 81.62 61.04
C TYR A 27 -35.53 80.74 61.65
N GLY A 28 -36.69 81.34 61.93
CA GLY A 28 -37.78 80.67 62.65
C GLY A 28 -37.69 80.73 64.17
N THR A 29 -36.66 81.38 64.73
CA THR A 29 -36.50 81.58 66.18
C THR A 29 -36.68 83.04 66.53
N ALA A 30 -37.57 83.35 67.47
CA ALA A 30 -37.71 84.72 67.98
C ALA A 30 -36.50 85.09 68.84
N VAL A 31 -35.99 86.32 68.67
CA VAL A 31 -34.84 86.85 69.41
C VAL A 31 -35.29 88.05 70.21
N THR A 32 -34.80 88.20 71.44
CA THR A 32 -35.10 89.39 72.25
C THR A 32 -33.89 90.29 72.32
N ILE A 33 -34.05 91.53 71.84
CA ILE A 33 -33.06 92.59 72.01
C ILE A 33 -33.40 93.40 73.27
N SER A 34 -32.42 93.57 74.14
CA SER A 34 -32.61 94.21 75.45
C SER A 34 -31.74 95.45 75.56
N ALA A 35 -32.38 96.58 75.81
CA ALA A 35 -31.73 97.85 76.06
C ALA A 35 -31.55 98.04 77.57
N THR A 36 -30.34 98.37 78.02
CA THR A 36 -30.06 98.78 79.40
C THR A 36 -29.71 100.26 79.44
N VAL A 37 -30.41 101.05 80.25
CA VAL A 37 -30.23 102.51 80.35
C VAL A 37 -29.70 102.90 81.73
N ASN A 38 -28.47 103.40 81.81
CA ASN A 38 -27.86 103.77 83.09
C ASN A 38 -27.73 105.31 83.22
N PRO A 39 -28.02 105.92 84.39
CA PRO A 39 -28.51 105.33 85.65
C PRO A 39 -30.05 105.29 85.79
N VAL A 40 -30.79 105.31 84.68
CA VAL A 40 -32.23 105.58 84.68
C VAL A 40 -33.05 104.33 85.01
N THR A 41 -33.96 104.42 85.98
CA THR A 41 -34.82 103.29 86.41
C THR A 41 -36.28 103.39 85.95
N ALA A 42 -36.68 104.51 85.35
CA ALA A 42 -38.03 104.75 84.83
C ALA A 42 -38.00 105.61 83.56
N GLY A 43 -38.87 105.31 82.60
CA GLY A 43 -38.95 105.97 81.30
C GLY A 43 -39.21 104.94 80.19
N SER A 44 -39.04 105.34 78.93
CA SER A 44 -39.32 104.47 77.78
C SER A 44 -38.16 104.45 76.79
N VAL A 45 -37.91 103.28 76.21
CA VAL A 45 -36.93 103.06 75.16
C VAL A 45 -37.65 102.73 73.86
N GLN A 46 -37.27 103.42 72.79
CA GLN A 46 -37.67 103.13 71.42
C GLN A 46 -36.64 102.23 70.76
N PHE A 47 -37.09 101.11 70.19
CA PHE A 47 -36.23 100.22 69.40
C PHE A 47 -36.43 100.50 67.92
N PHE A 48 -35.33 100.67 67.19
CA PHE A 48 -35.33 100.94 65.76
C PHE A 48 -34.61 99.82 65.02
N ASP A 49 -35.19 99.39 63.90
CA ASP A 49 -34.51 98.65 62.85
C ASP A 49 -33.79 99.65 61.95
N THR A 50 -32.47 99.54 61.90
CA THR A 50 -31.57 100.42 61.14
C THR A 50 -30.94 99.68 59.96
N THR A 51 -31.47 98.50 59.59
CA THR A 51 -30.94 97.67 58.49
C THR A 51 -31.07 98.37 57.14
N GLY A 52 -32.13 99.16 56.95
CA GLY A 52 -32.35 100.00 55.78
C GLY A 52 -32.50 101.48 56.14
N ASP A 53 -32.51 102.34 55.13
CA ASP A 53 -32.77 103.79 55.26
C ASP A 53 -34.16 104.12 54.66
N PRO A 54 -35.10 104.73 55.41
CA PRO A 54 -34.96 105.26 56.77
C PRO A 54 -35.14 104.23 57.89
N ASP A 55 -34.57 104.52 59.06
CA ASP A 55 -34.75 103.75 60.29
C ASP A 55 -36.24 103.55 60.62
N VAL A 56 -36.63 102.31 60.97
CA VAL A 56 -38.01 101.94 61.25
C VAL A 56 -38.21 101.72 62.75
N LEU A 57 -39.13 102.46 63.37
CA LEU A 57 -39.51 102.25 64.77
C LEU A 57 -40.24 100.90 64.93
N LEU A 58 -39.64 99.96 65.65
CA LEU A 58 -40.21 98.65 65.94
C LEU A 58 -41.23 98.69 67.08
N GLY A 59 -40.96 99.54 68.08
CA GLY A 59 -41.82 99.69 69.24
C GLY A 59 -41.21 100.55 70.33
N THR A 60 -42.05 100.98 71.28
CA THR A 60 -41.63 101.71 72.48
C THR A 60 -41.96 100.86 73.70
N VAL A 61 -40.95 100.56 74.52
CA VAL A 61 -41.08 99.69 75.69
C VAL A 61 -40.62 100.44 76.94
N ALA A 62 -41.41 100.38 78.02
CA ALA A 62 -41.05 101.00 79.29
C ALA A 62 -39.86 100.27 79.94
N LEU A 63 -38.99 101.03 80.62
CA LEU A 63 -37.96 100.46 81.49
C LEU A 63 -38.62 99.70 82.64
N ASN A 64 -38.12 98.51 82.92
CA ASN A 64 -38.44 97.76 84.13
C ASN A 64 -37.66 98.31 85.33
N GLY A 65 -37.96 97.83 86.54
CA GLY A 65 -37.29 98.25 87.78
C GLY A 65 -35.79 97.92 87.86
N SER A 66 -35.21 97.32 86.83
CA SER A 66 -33.77 97.04 86.67
C SER A 66 -33.17 97.80 85.49
N SER A 67 -33.77 98.92 85.09
CA SER A 67 -33.26 99.81 84.05
C SER A 67 -33.19 99.16 82.66
N GLN A 68 -34.04 98.17 82.39
CA GLN A 68 -34.04 97.42 81.14
C GLN A 68 -35.38 97.49 80.42
N ALA A 69 -35.34 97.64 79.11
CA ALA A 69 -36.46 97.44 78.22
C ALA A 69 -36.10 96.31 77.24
N ALA A 70 -37.05 95.45 76.89
CA ALA A 70 -36.80 94.32 76.01
C ALA A 70 -37.84 94.29 74.88
N TYR A 71 -37.38 94.09 73.65
CA TYR A 71 -38.22 93.94 72.47
C TYR A 71 -37.93 92.60 71.81
N THR A 72 -38.98 91.81 71.56
CA THR A 72 -38.86 90.52 70.88
C THR A 72 -39.03 90.72 69.38
N LEU A 73 -37.96 90.51 68.63
CA LEU A 73 -37.96 90.43 67.18
C LEU A 73 -38.74 89.19 66.73
N PRO A 74 -39.51 89.28 65.62
CA PRO A 74 -40.31 88.17 65.14
C PRO A 74 -39.44 86.98 64.70
N ALA A 75 -39.97 85.76 64.86
CA ALA A 75 -39.32 84.54 64.38
C ALA A 75 -39.18 84.49 62.84
N THR A 76 -39.90 85.35 62.12
CA THR A 76 -39.88 85.49 60.66
C THR A 76 -38.86 86.53 60.17
N LEU A 77 -37.97 87.01 61.04
CA LEU A 77 -36.86 87.87 60.63
C LEU A 77 -35.99 87.09 59.64
N SER A 78 -35.82 87.61 58.41
CA SER A 78 -35.12 86.87 57.34
C SER A 78 -33.68 86.54 57.72
N ALA A 79 -33.13 85.49 57.12
CA ALA A 79 -31.70 85.22 57.23
C ALA A 79 -30.88 86.41 56.69
N GLY A 80 -29.65 86.54 57.20
CA GLY A 80 -28.76 87.66 56.90
C GLY A 80 -28.50 88.55 58.10
N THR A 81 -27.93 89.72 57.85
CA THR A 81 -27.54 90.67 58.90
C THR A 81 -28.56 91.80 58.99
N HIS A 82 -29.14 91.96 60.17
CA HIS A 82 -30.04 93.05 60.52
C HIS A 82 -29.36 93.94 61.55
N THR A 83 -29.57 95.25 61.49
CA THR A 83 -28.96 96.18 62.44
C THR A 83 -30.03 96.91 63.24
N TYR A 84 -29.79 97.11 64.53
CA TYR A 84 -30.76 97.70 65.45
C TYR A 84 -30.13 98.75 66.36
N THR A 85 -30.90 99.77 66.73
CA THR A 85 -30.53 100.71 67.79
C THR A 85 -31.66 100.87 68.80
N ALA A 86 -31.31 101.29 70.01
CA ALA A 86 -32.27 101.59 71.06
C ALA A 86 -32.06 103.02 71.57
N THR A 87 -33.10 103.84 71.53
CA THR A 87 -33.06 105.23 71.98
C THR A 87 -33.94 105.42 73.20
N PHE A 88 -33.33 105.78 74.33
CA PHE A 88 -34.04 106.23 75.51
C PHE A 88 -34.65 107.61 75.27
N LEU A 89 -35.93 107.77 75.55
CA LEU A 89 -36.65 109.04 75.41
C LEU A 89 -36.36 109.96 76.61
N ALA A 90 -36.13 111.25 76.34
CA ALA A 90 -35.88 112.21 77.40
C ALA A 90 -37.04 112.25 78.39
N THR A 91 -36.69 112.28 79.67
CA THR A 91 -37.61 112.54 80.78
C THR A 91 -37.29 113.91 81.36
N GLY A 92 -38.12 114.42 82.26
CA GLY A 92 -37.82 115.68 82.96
C GLY A 92 -36.51 115.68 83.75
N ASP A 93 -35.83 114.53 83.88
CA ASP A 93 -34.58 114.38 84.64
C ASP A 93 -33.38 113.93 83.78
N TYR A 94 -33.60 113.32 82.61
CA TYR A 94 -32.53 112.74 81.79
C TYR A 94 -32.70 113.01 80.30
N LEU A 95 -31.60 113.35 79.62
CA LEU A 95 -31.54 113.53 78.17
C LEU A 95 -31.68 112.19 77.43
N THR A 96 -32.03 112.26 76.14
CA THR A 96 -32.07 111.11 75.24
C THR A 96 -30.70 110.46 75.09
N GLY A 97 -30.67 109.13 75.03
CA GLY A 97 -29.45 108.36 74.81
C GLY A 97 -29.70 107.22 73.82
N THR A 98 -28.96 107.18 72.72
CA THR A 98 -29.04 106.13 71.69
C THR A 98 -27.90 105.14 71.85
N SER A 99 -28.21 103.85 71.75
CA SER A 99 -27.19 102.80 71.75
C SER A 99 -26.33 102.86 70.50
N THR A 100 -25.15 102.24 70.56
CA THR A 100 -24.46 101.82 69.34
C THR A 100 -25.34 100.83 68.57
N THR A 101 -25.12 100.74 67.27
CA THR A 101 -25.78 99.77 66.40
C THR A 101 -25.41 98.34 66.80
N LEU A 102 -26.43 97.53 67.10
CA LEU A 102 -26.34 96.09 67.28
C LEU A 102 -26.49 95.42 65.91
N SER A 103 -25.49 94.65 65.48
CA SER A 103 -25.57 93.80 64.28
C SER A 103 -26.06 92.41 64.67
N GLN A 104 -27.33 92.11 64.40
CA GLN A 104 -27.95 90.80 64.59
C GLN A 104 -27.79 89.95 63.33
N VAL A 105 -27.11 88.83 63.43
CA VAL A 105 -27.01 87.85 62.34
C VAL A 105 -28.07 86.78 62.54
N VAL A 106 -28.81 86.48 61.46
CA VAL A 106 -29.76 85.37 61.39
C VAL A 106 -29.21 84.34 60.40
N ASP A 107 -28.80 83.19 60.90
CA ASP A 107 -28.40 82.06 60.09
C ASP A 107 -29.62 81.39 59.44
N PRO A 108 -29.52 80.96 58.16
CA PRO A 108 -30.57 80.17 57.51
C PRO A 108 -30.91 78.90 58.31
N LYS A 109 -32.18 78.50 58.31
CA LYS A 109 -32.60 77.26 58.99
C LYS A 109 -32.29 76.04 58.12
N PRO A 110 -31.60 75.02 58.64
CA PRO A 110 -31.39 73.77 57.90
C PRO A 110 -32.70 73.00 57.76
N LEU A 111 -33.01 72.60 56.54
CA LEU A 111 -34.07 71.67 56.16
C LEU A 111 -33.47 70.31 55.82
N THR A 112 -34.25 69.26 56.05
CA THR A 112 -33.85 67.88 55.80
C THR A 112 -34.88 67.16 54.93
N VAL A 113 -34.42 66.20 54.14
CA VAL A 113 -35.28 65.37 53.29
C VAL A 113 -35.32 63.96 53.83
N THR A 114 -36.53 63.37 53.91
CA THR A 114 -36.73 61.96 54.26
C THR A 114 -37.56 61.24 53.22
N GLY A 115 -37.53 59.91 53.19
CA GLY A 115 -38.40 59.08 52.34
C GLY A 115 -37.93 58.87 50.90
N ILE A 116 -36.67 59.22 50.59
CA ILE A 116 -35.99 58.80 49.36
C ILE A 116 -35.29 57.48 49.62
N THR A 117 -35.40 56.52 48.70
CA THR A 117 -34.63 55.27 48.70
C THR A 117 -33.83 55.15 47.41
N ALA A 118 -32.75 54.36 47.44
CA ALA A 118 -32.05 53.92 46.23
C ALA A 118 -32.63 52.56 45.80
N ASN A 119 -32.67 52.31 44.50
CA ASN A 119 -33.10 51.03 43.96
C ASN A 119 -31.87 50.16 43.64
N ASP A 120 -31.98 48.86 43.91
CA ASP A 120 -30.99 47.88 43.48
C ASP A 120 -30.90 47.84 41.94
N LYS A 121 -29.75 47.39 41.43
CA LYS A 121 -29.53 47.19 39.99
C LYS A 121 -28.74 45.94 39.71
N THR A 122 -28.81 45.47 38.47
CA THR A 122 -27.83 44.53 37.94
C THR A 122 -26.58 45.28 37.51
N TYR A 123 -25.41 44.63 37.62
CA TYR A 123 -24.15 45.19 37.15
C TYR A 123 -24.26 45.67 35.69
N ASP A 124 -23.79 46.90 35.46
CA ASP A 124 -23.73 47.56 34.15
C ASP A 124 -22.42 48.37 33.97
N GLY A 125 -21.46 48.19 34.88
CA GLY A 125 -20.18 48.89 34.93
C GLY A 125 -20.23 50.36 35.39
N GLY A 126 -21.40 50.89 35.77
CA GLY A 126 -21.56 52.30 36.15
C GLY A 126 -22.00 52.51 37.60
N THR A 127 -21.55 53.62 38.19
CA THR A 127 -21.94 54.05 39.56
C THR A 127 -23.31 54.74 39.61
N ALA A 128 -24.00 54.96 38.49
CA ALA A 128 -25.29 55.63 38.48
C ALA A 128 -26.36 54.81 39.24
N ALA A 129 -27.01 55.43 40.23
CA ALA A 129 -28.08 54.84 41.01
C ALA A 129 -29.43 55.45 40.63
N SER A 130 -30.46 54.60 40.53
CA SER A 130 -31.84 55.04 40.38
C SER A 130 -32.42 55.35 41.76
N LEU A 131 -32.91 56.58 41.95
CA LEU A 131 -33.57 56.98 43.19
C LEU A 131 -35.10 56.84 43.07
N ASN A 132 -35.73 56.31 44.11
CA ASN A 132 -37.18 56.40 44.28
C ASN A 132 -37.51 57.61 45.17
N VAL A 133 -38.02 58.67 44.54
CA VAL A 133 -38.36 59.93 45.20
C VAL A 133 -39.86 60.08 45.49
N ALA A 134 -40.67 59.07 45.21
CA ALA A 134 -42.13 59.16 45.36
C ALA A 134 -42.57 59.41 46.81
N GLY A 135 -41.75 58.99 47.80
CA GLY A 135 -41.96 59.21 49.23
C GLY A 135 -41.21 60.43 49.80
N ALA A 136 -40.56 61.24 48.96
CA ALA A 136 -39.71 62.33 49.41
C ALA A 136 -40.53 63.40 50.17
N THR A 137 -40.04 63.77 51.35
CA THR A 137 -40.71 64.72 52.27
C THR A 137 -39.71 65.73 52.78
N LEU A 138 -40.08 67.02 52.75
CA LEU A 138 -39.27 68.13 53.27
C LEU A 138 -39.66 68.44 54.72
N ASN A 139 -38.68 68.47 55.60
CA ASN A 139 -38.89 68.69 57.03
C ASN A 139 -38.19 69.96 57.50
N GLY A 140 -38.85 70.69 58.40
CA GLY A 140 -38.28 71.85 59.10
C GLY A 140 -38.76 73.23 58.64
N VAL A 141 -39.64 73.29 57.63
CA VAL A 141 -40.25 74.54 57.14
C VAL A 141 -40.95 75.27 58.30
N VAL A 142 -40.74 76.58 58.40
CA VAL A 142 -41.30 77.42 59.46
C VAL A 142 -42.74 77.82 59.11
N GLY A 143 -43.68 77.56 60.02
CA GLY A 143 -45.06 78.01 59.87
C GLY A 143 -45.77 77.40 58.66
N THR A 144 -46.35 78.27 57.82
CA THR A 144 -47.11 77.89 56.60
C THR A 144 -46.49 78.51 55.35
N GLU A 145 -45.18 78.74 55.36
CA GLU A 145 -44.47 79.28 54.19
C GLU A 145 -44.53 78.30 53.01
N ASP A 146 -44.58 78.86 51.80
CA ASP A 146 -44.56 78.09 50.56
C ASP A 146 -43.12 77.74 50.19
N VAL A 147 -42.62 76.68 50.82
CA VAL A 147 -41.33 76.03 50.54
C VAL A 147 -41.59 74.55 50.23
N THR A 148 -41.24 74.13 49.03
CA THR A 148 -41.42 72.75 48.54
C THR A 148 -40.10 72.13 48.11
N LEU A 149 -40.04 70.79 48.08
CA LEU A 149 -38.90 70.04 47.57
C LEU A 149 -39.01 69.86 46.06
N ASP A 150 -37.97 70.25 45.32
CA ASP A 150 -37.79 69.90 43.92
C ASP A 150 -36.86 68.68 43.80
N THR A 151 -37.40 67.59 43.26
CA THR A 151 -36.68 66.32 43.05
C THR A 151 -36.27 66.10 41.60
N SER A 152 -36.56 67.04 40.68
CA SER A 152 -36.29 66.87 39.25
C SER A 152 -34.80 66.79 38.91
N GLY A 153 -33.96 67.41 39.75
CA GLY A 153 -32.50 67.34 39.66
C GLY A 153 -31.86 66.23 40.52
N ALA A 154 -32.66 65.39 41.19
CA ALA A 154 -32.14 64.37 42.10
C ALA A 154 -31.31 63.32 41.34
N THR A 155 -30.06 63.15 41.74
CA THR A 155 -29.16 62.11 41.22
C THR A 155 -28.66 61.24 42.36
N GLY A 156 -28.50 59.96 42.08
CA GLY A 156 -27.89 58.98 42.97
C GLY A 156 -26.62 58.43 42.37
N GLU A 157 -25.59 58.27 43.19
CA GLU A 157 -24.33 57.64 42.79
C GLU A 157 -23.89 56.62 43.85
N PHE A 158 -23.75 55.36 43.44
CA PHE A 158 -23.13 54.31 44.23
C PHE A 158 -21.65 54.62 44.49
N ALA A 159 -21.17 54.25 45.68
CA ALA A 159 -19.76 54.40 46.04
C ALA A 159 -18.81 53.45 45.26
N SER A 160 -19.36 52.38 44.68
CA SER A 160 -18.66 51.41 43.83
C SER A 160 -19.57 51.01 42.65
N SER A 161 -18.98 50.63 41.53
CA SER A 161 -19.69 50.00 40.41
C SER A 161 -19.75 48.48 40.50
N ASP A 162 -18.97 47.87 41.41
CA ASP A 162 -18.87 46.42 41.55
C ASP A 162 -20.06 45.81 42.27
N VAL A 163 -20.28 44.52 42.04
CA VAL A 163 -21.29 43.71 42.72
C VAL A 163 -20.98 43.64 44.21
N ASP A 164 -21.90 44.15 45.01
CA ASP A 164 -21.88 44.03 46.46
C ASP A 164 -23.28 44.37 47.00
N THR A 165 -23.49 44.06 48.26
CA THR A 165 -24.71 44.39 49.01
C THR A 165 -24.52 45.66 49.83
N ASP A 166 -25.60 46.39 50.07
CA ASP A 166 -25.64 47.59 50.90
C ASP A 166 -24.62 48.68 50.49
N ILE A 167 -24.38 48.84 49.18
CA ILE A 167 -23.43 49.83 48.67
C ILE A 167 -23.95 51.24 48.98
N PRO A 168 -23.15 52.12 49.61
CA PRO A 168 -23.57 53.48 49.91
C PRO A 168 -23.94 54.27 48.65
N VAL A 169 -25.08 54.97 48.69
CA VAL A 169 -25.55 55.86 47.61
C VAL A 169 -25.53 57.30 48.07
N THR A 170 -24.76 58.13 47.36
CA THR A 170 -24.72 59.58 47.56
C THR A 170 -25.85 60.24 46.78
N VAL A 171 -26.69 61.00 47.48
CA VAL A 171 -27.78 61.78 46.86
C VAL A 171 -27.34 63.22 46.65
N SER A 172 -27.56 63.73 45.45
CA SER A 172 -27.25 65.12 45.07
C SER A 172 -28.43 65.74 44.31
N GLY A 173 -28.37 67.07 44.14
CA GLY A 173 -29.24 67.76 43.19
C GLY A 173 -30.69 68.01 43.63
N LEU A 174 -31.05 67.63 44.87
CA LEU A 174 -32.30 68.11 45.47
C LEU A 174 -32.20 69.62 45.72
N ALA A 175 -33.27 70.34 45.41
CA ALA A 175 -33.35 71.78 45.58
C ALA A 175 -34.63 72.19 46.31
N LEU A 176 -34.64 73.42 46.82
CA LEU A 176 -35.84 74.06 47.32
C LEU A 176 -36.52 74.83 46.18
N ALA A 177 -37.85 74.79 46.18
CA ALA A 177 -38.71 75.58 45.29
C ALA A 177 -39.83 76.22 46.12
N GLY A 178 -40.65 77.06 45.49
CA GLY A 178 -41.74 77.79 46.13
C GLY A 178 -41.57 79.30 46.02
N THR A 179 -42.36 80.05 46.79
CA THR A 179 -42.39 81.53 46.75
C THR A 179 -41.79 82.20 47.98
N ALA A 180 -41.45 81.45 49.03
CA ALA A 180 -40.73 81.99 50.18
C ALA A 180 -39.27 82.34 49.82
N ASP A 181 -38.66 83.25 50.59
CA ASP A 181 -37.28 83.67 50.39
C ASP A 181 -36.31 82.49 50.58
N PRO A 182 -35.59 82.06 49.52
CA PRO A 182 -34.72 80.89 49.59
C PRO A 182 -33.53 81.08 50.54
N ASP A 183 -33.13 82.32 50.82
CA ASP A 183 -31.98 82.61 51.69
C ASP A 183 -32.29 82.27 53.16
N ASN A 184 -33.56 82.14 53.53
CA ASN A 184 -33.98 81.75 54.88
C ASN A 184 -33.68 80.28 55.23
N TYR A 185 -33.37 79.46 54.23
CA TYR A 185 -33.22 78.03 54.40
C TYR A 185 -31.94 77.50 53.74
N THR A 186 -31.38 76.45 54.33
CA THR A 186 -30.37 75.61 53.68
C THR A 186 -30.91 74.20 53.56
N LEU A 187 -30.68 73.51 52.45
CA LEU A 187 -31.12 72.13 52.27
C LEU A 187 -29.97 71.15 52.52
N THR A 188 -30.17 70.26 53.48
CA THR A 188 -29.27 69.13 53.72
C THR A 188 -29.73 67.96 52.88
N GLN A 189 -28.85 67.48 51.98
CA GLN A 189 -29.11 66.28 51.18
C GLN A 189 -29.23 65.05 52.11
N PRO A 190 -30.11 64.08 51.81
CA PRO A 190 -30.27 62.88 52.64
C PRO A 190 -29.00 62.03 52.60
N THR A 191 -28.73 61.35 53.70
CA THR A 191 -27.56 60.46 53.86
C THR A 191 -28.02 59.09 54.36
N GLY A 192 -27.14 58.09 54.22
CA GLY A 192 -27.40 56.73 54.72
C GLY A 192 -28.28 55.87 53.81
N LEU A 193 -28.43 56.23 52.53
CA LEU A 193 -29.03 55.35 51.55
C LEU A 193 -28.02 54.28 51.14
N THR A 194 -28.52 53.06 50.99
CA THR A 194 -27.81 51.91 50.43
C THR A 194 -28.70 51.22 49.40
N ALA A 195 -28.08 50.50 48.47
CA ALA A 195 -28.73 49.59 47.54
C ALA A 195 -27.73 48.53 47.07
N ASP A 196 -28.23 47.43 46.53
CA ASP A 196 -27.41 46.31 46.06
C ASP A 196 -27.09 46.44 44.57
N ILE A 197 -25.90 45.98 44.17
CA ILE A 197 -25.58 45.67 42.77
C ILE A 197 -25.45 44.15 42.66
N THR A 198 -26.34 43.49 41.92
CA THR A 198 -26.29 42.03 41.71
C THR A 198 -25.55 41.68 40.43
N ALA A 199 -24.86 40.53 40.43
CA ALA A 199 -24.10 40.07 39.27
C ALA A 199 -24.94 39.92 38.00
N GLN A 200 -24.32 40.24 36.86
CA GLN A 200 -24.92 40.03 35.55
C GLN A 200 -24.73 38.58 35.11
N SER A 201 -25.82 37.88 34.79
CA SER A 201 -25.73 36.49 34.32
C SER A 201 -25.21 36.41 32.89
N VAL A 202 -24.22 35.54 32.66
CA VAL A 202 -23.65 35.27 31.34
C VAL A 202 -23.55 33.76 31.14
N THR A 203 -23.94 33.26 29.96
CA THR A 203 -23.79 31.85 29.60
C THR A 203 -22.78 31.70 28.48
N VAL A 204 -21.76 30.87 28.71
CA VAL A 204 -20.72 30.54 27.74
C VAL A 204 -20.89 29.08 27.32
N THR A 205 -20.89 28.84 26.01
CA THR A 205 -20.92 27.49 25.45
C THR A 205 -19.64 27.24 24.70
N ALA A 206 -18.95 26.14 25.00
CA ALA A 206 -17.77 25.73 24.23
C ALA A 206 -18.18 25.29 22.82
N ASP A 207 -17.29 25.50 21.86
CA ASP A 207 -17.49 24.98 20.51
C ASP A 207 -17.06 23.52 20.44
N ALA A 208 -17.86 22.69 19.77
CA ALA A 208 -17.44 21.33 19.46
C ALA A 208 -16.27 21.37 18.47
N GLN A 209 -15.26 20.55 18.72
CA GLN A 209 -14.04 20.50 17.93
C GLN A 209 -13.80 19.09 17.40
N THR A 210 -12.97 18.98 16.37
CA THR A 210 -12.56 17.68 15.81
C THR A 210 -11.09 17.70 15.43
N LYS A 211 -10.40 16.56 15.56
CA LYS A 211 -9.07 16.32 15.01
C LYS A 211 -8.95 14.88 14.50
N GLU A 212 -7.98 14.61 13.64
CA GLU A 212 -7.61 13.23 13.30
C GLU A 212 -6.64 12.67 14.35
N TYR A 213 -6.67 11.36 14.57
CA TYR A 213 -5.74 10.66 15.47
C TYR A 213 -4.29 11.02 15.16
N GLY A 214 -3.51 11.38 16.18
CA GLY A 214 -2.11 11.78 16.06
C GLY A 214 -1.85 13.24 15.67
N ASP A 215 -2.87 14.01 15.29
CA ASP A 215 -2.71 15.44 15.04
C ASP A 215 -2.68 16.22 16.35
N ALA A 216 -2.16 17.46 16.32
CA ALA A 216 -2.20 18.34 17.47
C ALA A 216 -3.65 18.75 17.79
N ASP A 217 -3.93 19.04 19.07
CA ASP A 217 -5.23 19.54 19.47
C ASP A 217 -5.52 20.89 18.79
N PRO A 218 -6.77 21.11 18.32
CA PRO A 218 -7.19 22.42 17.86
C PRO A 218 -7.29 23.38 19.05
N GLU A 219 -7.31 24.68 18.74
CA GLU A 219 -7.61 25.69 19.75
C GLU A 219 -9.05 25.51 20.24
N LEU A 220 -9.23 25.44 21.56
CA LEU A 220 -10.55 25.30 22.17
C LEU A 220 -11.22 26.68 22.25
N THR A 221 -12.31 26.85 21.53
CA THR A 221 -13.06 28.10 21.42
C THR A 221 -14.42 28.02 22.13
N TYR A 222 -15.03 29.18 22.34
CA TYR A 222 -16.35 29.30 22.96
C TYR A 222 -17.05 30.57 22.52
N ASP A 223 -18.37 30.57 22.67
CA ASP A 223 -19.23 31.71 22.40
C ASP A 223 -20.04 32.11 23.64
N VAL A 224 -20.27 33.43 23.78
CA VAL A 224 -21.28 33.95 24.71
C VAL A 224 -22.65 33.74 24.09
N THR A 225 -23.41 32.78 24.64
CA THR A 225 -24.69 32.34 24.10
C THR A 225 -25.90 32.98 24.78
N SER A 226 -25.69 33.58 25.96
CA SER A 226 -26.69 34.39 26.66
C SER A 226 -26.02 35.46 27.51
N GLY A 227 -26.64 36.63 27.62
CA GLY A 227 -26.07 37.81 28.29
C GLY A 227 -25.13 38.60 27.38
N SER A 228 -24.38 39.53 27.98
CA SER A 228 -23.36 40.34 27.32
C SER A 228 -22.37 40.86 28.36
N LEU A 229 -21.12 41.08 27.96
CA LEU A 229 -20.15 41.78 28.79
C LEU A 229 -20.31 43.29 28.63
N VAL A 230 -20.05 44.02 29.71
CA VAL A 230 -19.86 45.46 29.71
C VAL A 230 -18.56 45.81 28.97
N GLU A 231 -18.51 46.97 28.32
CA GLU A 231 -17.34 47.41 27.57
C GLU A 231 -16.09 47.49 28.46
N GLY A 232 -15.04 46.77 28.08
CA GLY A 232 -13.77 46.71 28.80
C GLY A 232 -13.62 45.51 29.74
N ASP A 233 -14.68 44.73 29.96
CA ASP A 233 -14.62 43.46 30.67
C ASP A 233 -14.26 42.32 29.71
N ASP A 234 -13.38 41.43 30.16
CA ASP A 234 -12.86 40.32 29.37
C ASP A 234 -12.86 39.01 30.18
N PHE A 235 -12.87 37.88 29.47
CA PHE A 235 -12.62 36.58 30.05
C PHE A 235 -11.16 36.42 30.46
N THR A 236 -10.92 35.59 31.47
CA THR A 236 -9.57 35.15 31.88
C THR A 236 -9.50 33.63 31.89
N GLY A 237 -8.29 33.08 31.88
CA GLY A 237 -8.08 31.63 31.87
C GLY A 237 -8.33 31.00 30.50
N ALA A 238 -8.55 29.69 30.47
CA ALA A 238 -8.74 28.91 29.25
C ALA A 238 -9.59 27.67 29.50
N LEU A 239 -10.24 27.18 28.44
CA LEU A 239 -10.86 25.85 28.43
C LEU A 239 -9.81 24.74 28.52
N THR A 240 -10.25 23.57 28.95
CA THR A 240 -9.47 22.33 28.93
C THR A 240 -10.31 21.21 28.31
N ARG A 241 -9.73 20.02 28.13
CA ARG A 241 -10.49 18.83 27.74
C ARG A 241 -10.10 17.63 28.59
N ASP A 242 -10.93 16.61 28.56
CA ASP A 242 -10.61 15.30 29.11
C ASP A 242 -9.39 14.68 28.39
N ALA A 243 -8.57 13.95 29.16
CA ALA A 243 -7.33 13.37 28.67
C ALA A 243 -7.57 12.10 27.83
N GLY A 244 -6.76 11.93 26.79
CA GLY A 244 -6.74 10.76 25.91
C GLY A 244 -6.47 11.17 24.46
N GLU A 245 -5.97 10.23 23.68
CA GLU A 245 -5.60 10.46 22.27
C GLU A 245 -6.21 9.45 21.31
N ASP A 246 -6.79 8.35 21.80
CA ASP A 246 -7.43 7.34 20.97
C ASP A 246 -8.71 7.90 20.32
N VAL A 247 -9.14 7.26 19.23
CA VAL A 247 -10.37 7.61 18.52
C VAL A 247 -11.57 7.44 19.44
N ASP A 248 -12.07 8.58 19.93
CA ASP A 248 -13.21 8.69 20.82
C ASP A 248 -13.67 10.16 20.90
N THR A 249 -14.64 10.43 21.76
CA THR A 249 -15.12 11.75 22.10
C THR A 249 -14.66 12.14 23.51
N TYR A 250 -14.06 13.32 23.63
CA TYR A 250 -13.51 13.86 24.88
C TYR A 250 -14.21 15.16 25.24
N ALA A 251 -14.75 15.26 26.46
CA ALA A 251 -15.46 16.46 26.86
C ALA A 251 -14.51 17.66 26.96
N ILE A 252 -14.92 18.78 26.36
CA ILE A 252 -14.34 20.10 26.58
C ILE A 252 -14.97 20.63 27.87
N THR A 253 -14.10 20.96 28.82
CA THR A 253 -14.44 21.41 30.16
C THR A 253 -14.02 22.86 30.36
N GLN A 254 -14.66 23.53 31.32
CA GLN A 254 -14.43 24.95 31.60
C GLN A 254 -12.95 25.28 31.87
N GLY A 255 -12.19 24.35 32.45
CA GLY A 255 -10.81 24.59 32.82
C GLY A 255 -10.68 25.74 33.81
N THR A 256 -9.90 26.75 33.44
CA THR A 256 -9.69 27.98 34.23
C THR A 256 -10.47 29.17 33.69
N LEU A 257 -11.29 28.99 32.65
CA LEU A 257 -12.08 30.06 32.06
C LEU A 257 -12.99 30.70 33.13
N ALA A 258 -12.91 32.02 33.28
CA ALA A 258 -13.64 32.76 34.29
C ALA A 258 -13.90 34.22 33.87
N LEU A 259 -14.91 34.82 34.51
CA LEU A 259 -15.17 36.25 34.54
C LEU A 259 -14.90 36.79 35.96
N SER A 260 -14.92 38.12 36.11
CA SER A 260 -14.86 38.75 37.43
C SER A 260 -16.10 38.42 38.28
N GLU A 261 -16.02 38.71 39.58
CA GLU A 261 -17.14 38.51 40.53
C GLU A 261 -18.38 39.35 40.20
N ASN A 262 -18.25 40.32 39.28
CA ASN A 262 -19.35 41.12 38.77
C ASN A 262 -20.31 40.33 37.85
N TYR A 263 -19.92 39.11 37.46
CA TYR A 263 -20.70 38.23 36.60
C TYR A 263 -20.99 36.89 37.28
N ASP A 264 -22.20 36.38 37.04
CA ASP A 264 -22.57 35.00 37.37
C ASP A 264 -22.48 34.16 36.09
N MET A 265 -21.37 33.45 35.92
CA MET A 265 -21.07 32.72 34.70
C MET A 265 -21.58 31.28 34.77
N THR A 266 -22.42 30.91 33.80
CA THR A 266 -22.81 29.51 33.54
C THR A 266 -22.03 28.96 32.36
N TYR A 267 -21.35 27.83 32.56
CA TYR A 267 -20.61 27.14 31.50
C TYR A 267 -21.40 25.94 30.96
N VAL A 268 -21.45 25.82 29.63
CA VAL A 268 -22.00 24.67 28.90
C VAL A 268 -20.86 24.04 28.08
N GLY A 269 -20.57 22.77 28.37
CA GLY A 269 -19.53 22.01 27.67
C GLY A 269 -19.92 21.62 26.25
N ALA A 270 -18.90 21.22 25.49
CA ALA A 270 -19.00 20.58 24.19
C ALA A 270 -17.96 19.45 24.13
N ASP A 271 -17.75 18.83 22.97
CA ASP A 271 -16.82 17.72 22.83
C ASP A 271 -15.75 17.97 21.77
N LEU A 272 -14.54 17.46 22.02
CA LEU A 272 -13.52 17.20 21.01
C LEU A 272 -13.66 15.76 20.53
N THR A 273 -13.96 15.57 19.25
CA THR A 273 -13.99 14.23 18.63
C THR A 273 -12.68 13.94 17.92
N ILE A 274 -12.01 12.85 18.29
CA ILE A 274 -10.84 12.34 17.57
C ILE A 274 -11.31 11.30 16.56
N THR A 275 -11.10 11.55 15.26
CA THR A 275 -11.48 10.63 14.18
C THR A 275 -10.31 9.75 13.75
N ALA A 276 -10.61 8.54 13.28
CA ALA A 276 -9.58 7.61 12.81
C ALA A 276 -8.78 8.19 11.63
N ARG A 277 -7.46 8.01 11.67
CA ARG A 277 -6.57 8.45 10.60
C ARG A 277 -6.68 7.51 9.41
N SER A 278 -6.86 8.04 8.22
CA SER A 278 -6.97 7.21 7.00
C SER A 278 -5.58 6.82 6.48
N VAL A 279 -5.38 5.53 6.21
CA VAL A 279 -4.14 4.99 5.62
C VAL A 279 -4.51 4.06 4.47
N THR A 280 -3.80 4.19 3.34
CA THR A 280 -3.97 3.30 2.18
C THR A 280 -2.69 2.53 1.94
N VAL A 281 -2.82 1.21 1.78
CA VAL A 281 -1.73 0.33 1.35
C VAL A 281 -2.06 -0.28 0.00
N THR A 282 -1.04 -0.42 -0.83
CA THR A 282 -1.14 -1.09 -2.13
C THR A 282 -0.20 -2.28 -2.13
N ALA A 283 -0.71 -3.47 -2.40
CA ALA A 283 0.12 -4.66 -2.56
C ALA A 283 1.03 -4.53 -3.79
N ASP A 284 2.23 -5.08 -3.71
CA ASP A 284 3.13 -5.14 -4.85
C ASP A 284 2.73 -6.29 -5.77
N ALA A 285 2.72 -6.05 -7.08
CA ALA A 285 2.56 -7.13 -8.04
C ALA A 285 3.78 -8.06 -7.98
N GLN A 286 3.51 -9.37 -7.94
CA GLN A 286 4.55 -10.39 -7.82
C GLN A 286 4.55 -11.30 -9.04
N THR A 287 5.66 -12.00 -9.26
CA THR A 287 5.76 -13.01 -10.32
C THR A 287 6.57 -14.21 -9.85
N LYS A 288 6.23 -15.39 -10.36
CA LYS A 288 6.99 -16.63 -10.18
C LYS A 288 6.88 -17.49 -11.44
N GLU A 289 7.84 -18.37 -11.65
CA GLU A 289 7.72 -19.42 -12.67
C GLU A 289 6.93 -20.61 -12.12
N TYR A 290 6.28 -21.37 -13.01
CA TYR A 290 5.52 -22.55 -12.64
C TYR A 290 6.36 -23.58 -11.84
N GLY A 291 5.83 -24.01 -10.70
CA GLY A 291 6.50 -24.93 -9.78
C GLY A 291 7.61 -24.31 -8.92
N ALA A 292 7.87 -23.00 -9.00
CA ALA A 292 8.70 -22.30 -8.02
C ALA A 292 7.95 -22.09 -6.70
N ALA A 293 8.67 -21.75 -5.63
CA ALA A 293 8.03 -21.32 -4.38
C ALA A 293 7.40 -19.93 -4.54
N ASP A 294 6.41 -19.61 -3.70
CA ASP A 294 5.84 -18.26 -3.69
C ASP A 294 6.86 -17.23 -3.22
N PRO A 295 6.93 -16.06 -3.87
CA PRO A 295 7.67 -14.93 -3.34
C PRO A 295 7.00 -14.40 -2.07
N GLU A 296 7.77 -13.66 -1.28
CA GLU A 296 7.22 -12.89 -0.16
C GLU A 296 6.24 -11.83 -0.71
N LEU A 297 5.05 -11.76 -0.13
CA LEU A 297 4.04 -10.77 -0.50
C LEU A 297 4.33 -9.46 0.23
N THR A 298 4.58 -8.40 -0.52
CA THR A 298 4.93 -7.08 0.01
C THR A 298 3.87 -6.04 -0.35
N TYR A 299 3.91 -4.89 0.34
CA TYR A 299 3.04 -3.75 0.09
C TYR A 299 3.73 -2.45 0.49
N ASP A 300 3.25 -1.35 -0.10
CA ASP A 300 3.67 0.01 0.23
C ASP A 300 2.50 0.81 0.82
N VAL A 301 2.80 1.71 1.76
CA VAL A 301 1.85 2.75 2.18
C VAL A 301 1.81 3.83 1.10
N THR A 302 0.72 3.86 0.34
CA THR A 302 0.58 4.77 -0.81
C THR A 302 -0.13 6.08 -0.48
N SER A 303 -0.84 6.14 0.65
CA SER A 303 -1.44 7.37 1.17
C SER A 303 -1.58 7.34 2.69
N GLY A 304 -1.45 8.51 3.33
CA GLY A 304 -1.45 8.65 4.79
C GLY A 304 -0.09 8.36 5.43
N SER A 305 -0.07 8.29 6.75
CA SER A 305 1.10 7.93 7.55
C SER A 305 0.69 7.34 8.89
N LEU A 306 1.58 6.53 9.48
CA LEU A 306 1.42 6.06 10.85
C LEU A 306 2.00 7.09 11.83
N VAL A 307 1.37 7.18 13.00
CA VAL A 307 1.92 7.85 14.17
C VAL A 307 3.11 7.03 14.70
N GLU A 308 4.12 7.72 15.23
CA GLU A 308 5.35 7.05 15.72
C GLU A 308 5.02 6.01 16.80
N GLY A 309 5.47 4.77 16.58
CA GLY A 309 5.25 3.64 17.48
C GLY A 309 4.08 2.73 17.09
N ASP A 310 3.25 3.13 16.12
CA ASP A 310 2.20 2.28 15.57
C ASP A 310 2.74 1.46 14.39
N ASP A 311 2.28 0.20 14.28
CA ASP A 311 2.71 -0.76 13.26
C ASP A 311 1.53 -1.53 12.68
N PHE A 312 1.71 -2.05 11.47
CA PHE A 312 0.80 -3.04 10.88
C PHE A 312 0.94 -4.39 11.59
N THR A 313 -0.15 -5.16 11.62
CA THR A 313 -0.12 -6.56 12.07
C THR A 313 -0.80 -7.46 11.05
N GLY A 314 -0.52 -8.77 11.12
CA GLY A 314 -1.04 -9.75 10.15
C GLY A 314 -0.20 -9.84 8.88
N ALA A 315 -0.77 -10.42 7.83
CA ALA A 315 -0.09 -10.63 6.55
C ALA A 315 -1.08 -10.58 5.38
N LEU A 316 -0.54 -10.37 4.17
CA LEU A 316 -1.27 -10.58 2.93
C LEU A 316 -1.37 -12.08 2.60
N ALA A 317 -2.35 -12.45 1.79
CA ALA A 317 -2.44 -13.77 1.16
C ALA A 317 -2.81 -13.64 -0.31
N ARG A 318 -2.59 -14.69 -1.10
CA ARG A 318 -3.05 -14.74 -2.51
C ARG A 318 -4.14 -15.78 -2.70
N GLU A 319 -4.87 -15.67 -3.80
CA GLU A 319 -5.76 -16.73 -4.25
C GLU A 319 -5.00 -18.04 -4.53
N ALA A 320 -5.67 -19.16 -4.25
CA ALA A 320 -5.09 -20.49 -4.42
C ALA A 320 -5.04 -20.91 -5.90
N GLY A 321 -4.00 -21.66 -6.24
CA GLY A 321 -3.76 -22.21 -7.57
C GLY A 321 -2.28 -22.11 -7.94
N GLU A 322 -1.85 -23.00 -8.84
CA GLU A 322 -0.45 -23.10 -9.27
C GLU A 322 -0.27 -23.09 -10.78
N ASP A 323 -1.33 -23.28 -11.57
CA ASP A 323 -1.24 -23.23 -13.03
C ASP A 323 -0.88 -21.82 -13.51
N VAL A 324 -0.30 -21.73 -14.70
CA VAL A 324 0.05 -20.46 -15.34
C VAL A 324 -1.17 -19.54 -15.43
N GLY A 325 -1.02 -18.32 -14.92
CA GLY A 325 -2.14 -17.40 -14.77
C GLY A 325 -1.86 -16.26 -13.80
N THR A 326 -2.90 -15.50 -13.48
CA THR A 326 -2.85 -14.37 -12.54
C THR A 326 -3.74 -14.66 -11.35
N TYR A 327 -3.21 -14.46 -10.15
CA TYR A 327 -3.86 -14.76 -8.88
C TYR A 327 -3.87 -13.50 -8.02
N ALA A 328 -5.06 -13.08 -7.58
CA ALA A 328 -5.17 -11.84 -6.82
C ALA A 328 -4.46 -11.95 -5.47
N ILE A 329 -3.70 -10.91 -5.13
CA ILE A 329 -3.14 -10.69 -3.79
C ILE A 329 -4.21 -9.92 -2.99
N THR A 330 -4.60 -10.50 -1.88
CA THR A 330 -5.66 -10.07 -0.98
C THR A 330 -5.10 -9.62 0.36
N GLN A 331 -5.84 -8.74 1.04
CA GLN A 331 -5.46 -8.19 2.35
C GLN A 331 -5.25 -9.27 3.42
N ASP A 332 -6.04 -10.34 3.36
CA ASP A 332 -6.12 -11.40 4.38
C ASP A 332 -6.21 -10.86 5.82
N THR A 333 -5.14 -10.95 6.60
CA THR A 333 -5.11 -10.56 8.01
C THR A 333 -4.40 -9.24 8.27
N LEU A 334 -3.91 -8.58 7.22
CA LEU A 334 -3.22 -7.29 7.33
C LEU A 334 -4.16 -6.21 7.90
N THR A 335 -3.82 -5.65 9.05
CA THR A 335 -4.66 -4.69 9.78
C THR A 335 -3.81 -3.61 10.49
N LEU A 336 -4.47 -2.51 10.85
CA LEU A 336 -3.99 -1.49 11.78
C LEU A 336 -4.91 -1.45 13.01
N GLY A 337 -4.47 -0.80 14.09
CA GLY A 337 -5.31 -0.59 15.29
C GLY A 337 -6.56 0.26 15.00
N ASP A 338 -7.51 0.25 15.95
CA ASP A 338 -8.82 0.91 15.83
C ASP A 338 -8.74 2.43 15.58
N ASN A 339 -7.58 3.03 15.87
CA ASN A 339 -7.30 4.44 15.60
C ASN A 339 -7.09 4.79 14.11
N TYR A 340 -7.10 3.78 13.24
CA TYR A 340 -6.89 3.93 11.80
C TYR A 340 -8.04 3.36 10.98
N ASN A 341 -8.31 4.01 9.85
CA ASN A 341 -9.15 3.45 8.80
C ASN A 341 -8.25 2.96 7.65
N LEU A 342 -8.00 1.65 7.60
CA LEU A 342 -7.13 1.02 6.60
C LEU A 342 -7.92 0.73 5.31
N THR A 343 -7.45 1.30 4.20
CA THR A 343 -7.90 0.97 2.84
C THR A 343 -6.86 0.11 2.14
N TYR A 344 -7.27 -1.06 1.65
CA TYR A 344 -6.40 -1.98 0.90
C TYR A 344 -6.66 -1.90 -0.60
N VAL A 345 -5.59 -1.78 -1.38
CA VAL A 345 -5.61 -1.89 -2.85
C VAL A 345 -4.81 -3.13 -3.26
N GLY A 346 -5.48 -4.10 -3.89
CA GLY A 346 -4.85 -5.34 -4.33
C GLY A 346 -3.96 -5.19 -5.56
N ALA A 347 -3.12 -6.20 -5.76
CA ALA A 347 -2.33 -6.45 -6.97
C ALA A 347 -2.39 -7.95 -7.29
N ASP A 348 -1.69 -8.40 -8.33
CA ASP A 348 -1.71 -9.80 -8.75
C ASP A 348 -0.33 -10.45 -8.61
N LEU A 349 -0.33 -11.73 -8.25
CA LEU A 349 0.78 -12.63 -8.48
C LEU A 349 0.59 -13.32 -9.84
N THR A 350 1.57 -13.19 -10.73
CA THR A 350 1.56 -13.84 -12.04
C THR A 350 2.43 -15.09 -12.01
N ILE A 351 1.89 -16.24 -12.39
CA ILE A 351 2.66 -17.47 -12.63
C ILE A 351 2.94 -17.56 -14.12
N THR A 352 4.22 -17.53 -14.50
CA THR A 352 4.66 -17.63 -15.90
C THR A 352 5.00 -19.06 -16.29
N VAL A 353 4.91 -19.35 -17.59
CA VAL A 353 5.34 -20.64 -18.17
C VAL A 353 6.78 -20.96 -17.79
N ARG A 354 7.05 -22.25 -17.54
CA ARG A 354 8.40 -22.74 -17.25
C ARG A 354 9.07 -23.23 -18.53
N PRO A 355 10.23 -22.68 -18.91
CA PRO A 355 10.93 -23.12 -20.12
C PRO A 355 11.59 -24.48 -19.91
N VAL A 356 11.39 -25.40 -20.85
CA VAL A 356 12.06 -26.71 -20.91
C VAL A 356 12.56 -26.95 -22.32
N THR A 357 13.82 -27.39 -22.45
CA THR A 357 14.38 -27.78 -23.75
C THR A 357 14.71 -29.25 -23.74
N VAL A 358 14.27 -29.96 -24.78
CA VAL A 358 14.64 -31.35 -25.03
C VAL A 358 15.41 -31.47 -26.32
N THR A 359 16.31 -32.45 -26.38
CA THR A 359 17.08 -32.77 -27.59
C THR A 359 16.91 -34.24 -27.88
N ALA A 360 16.47 -34.56 -29.10
CA ALA A 360 16.38 -35.94 -29.56
C ALA A 360 17.78 -36.57 -29.60
N ASP A 361 17.88 -37.85 -29.25
CA ASP A 361 19.12 -38.59 -29.40
C ASP A 361 19.33 -38.99 -30.86
N ALA A 362 20.54 -38.82 -31.37
CA ALA A 362 20.89 -39.36 -32.68
C ALA A 362 20.87 -40.89 -32.63
N GLN A 363 20.26 -41.51 -33.64
CA GLN A 363 20.08 -42.96 -33.70
C GLN A 363 20.75 -43.52 -34.94
N THR A 364 21.04 -44.83 -34.93
CA THR A 364 21.58 -45.52 -36.10
C THR A 364 20.96 -46.91 -36.25
N LYS A 365 20.76 -47.37 -37.47
CA LYS A 365 20.41 -48.76 -37.79
C LYS A 365 21.10 -49.21 -39.07
N GLU A 366 21.21 -50.52 -39.29
CA GLU A 366 21.60 -51.05 -40.59
C GLU A 366 20.39 -51.14 -41.52
N TYR A 367 20.59 -50.99 -42.82
CA TYR A 367 19.54 -51.14 -43.82
C TYR A 367 18.77 -52.44 -43.64
N GLY A 368 17.44 -52.41 -43.67
CA GLY A 368 16.57 -53.58 -43.49
C GLY A 368 16.30 -53.98 -42.03
N ASP A 369 16.97 -53.37 -41.05
CA ASP A 369 16.63 -53.56 -39.64
C ASP A 369 15.44 -52.70 -39.23
N ALA A 370 14.75 -53.13 -38.16
CA ALA A 370 13.69 -52.35 -37.55
C ALA A 370 14.24 -51.04 -36.96
N ASP A 371 13.39 -50.02 -36.88
CA ASP A 371 13.80 -48.76 -36.26
C ASP A 371 14.12 -48.94 -34.77
N PRO A 372 15.20 -48.30 -34.27
CA PRO A 372 15.42 -48.19 -32.84
C PRO A 372 14.32 -47.32 -32.21
N GLU A 373 14.13 -47.47 -30.91
CA GLU A 373 13.27 -46.57 -30.15
C GLU A 373 13.85 -45.15 -30.19
N LEU A 374 13.02 -44.17 -30.54
CA LEU A 374 13.43 -42.77 -30.57
C LEU A 374 13.41 -42.22 -29.15
N THR A 375 14.56 -41.76 -28.66
CA THR A 375 14.74 -41.22 -27.32
C THR A 375 15.13 -39.74 -27.35
N PHE A 376 15.01 -39.06 -26.21
CA PHE A 376 15.44 -37.67 -26.03
C PHE A 376 15.92 -37.44 -24.60
N GLU A 377 16.70 -36.38 -24.41
CA GLU A 377 17.13 -35.90 -23.11
C GLU A 377 16.63 -34.46 -22.86
N VAL A 378 16.31 -34.13 -21.60
CA VAL A 378 16.08 -32.74 -21.17
C VAL A 378 17.44 -32.06 -21.05
N THR A 379 17.75 -31.18 -22.00
CA THR A 379 19.06 -30.51 -22.08
C THR A 379 19.09 -29.15 -21.38
N SER A 380 17.93 -28.55 -21.09
CA SER A 380 17.81 -27.34 -20.28
C SER A 380 16.46 -27.29 -19.55
N GLY A 381 16.46 -26.73 -18.34
CA GLY A 381 15.28 -26.67 -17.48
C GLY A 381 15.04 -27.97 -16.71
N SER A 382 13.87 -28.08 -16.12
CA SER A 382 13.40 -29.28 -15.40
C SER A 382 11.90 -29.24 -15.23
N LEU A 383 11.28 -30.40 -14.97
CA LEU A 383 9.85 -30.50 -14.67
C LEU A 383 9.59 -30.23 -13.19
N ALA A 384 8.41 -29.69 -12.89
CA ALA A 384 7.85 -29.68 -11.55
C ALA A 384 7.53 -31.11 -11.09
N GLU A 385 7.44 -31.30 -9.77
CA GLU A 385 7.20 -32.62 -9.21
C GLU A 385 5.83 -33.18 -9.66
N GLY A 386 5.85 -34.39 -10.21
CA GLY A 386 4.65 -35.09 -10.69
C GLY A 386 4.32 -34.90 -12.17
N ASP A 387 5.00 -33.98 -12.86
CA ASP A 387 4.79 -33.75 -14.29
C ASP A 387 5.61 -34.71 -15.17
N SER A 388 5.08 -34.98 -16.36
CA SER A 388 5.69 -35.88 -17.34
C SER A 388 5.39 -35.43 -18.78
N PHE A 389 6.27 -35.77 -19.70
CA PHE A 389 6.01 -35.66 -21.14
C PHE A 389 4.89 -36.62 -21.58
N THR A 390 4.13 -36.22 -22.59
CA THR A 390 3.19 -37.08 -23.33
C THR A 390 3.52 -37.09 -24.82
N GLY A 391 2.94 -38.03 -25.56
CA GLY A 391 3.19 -38.17 -27.01
C GLY A 391 4.49 -38.89 -27.34
N ALA A 392 4.98 -38.73 -28.57
CA ALA A 392 6.17 -39.41 -29.08
C ALA A 392 6.88 -38.56 -30.14
N LEU A 393 8.15 -38.87 -30.37
CA LEU A 393 8.92 -38.36 -31.52
C LEU A 393 8.55 -39.12 -32.79
N ALA A 394 8.80 -38.51 -33.95
CA ALA A 394 8.75 -39.19 -35.24
C ALA A 394 9.98 -38.84 -36.09
N ARG A 395 10.36 -39.76 -36.97
CA ARG A 395 11.40 -39.52 -37.96
C ARG A 395 10.82 -39.30 -39.37
N GLU A 396 11.63 -38.71 -40.24
CA GLU A 396 11.36 -38.66 -41.67
C GLU A 396 11.25 -40.07 -42.27
N ALA A 397 10.30 -40.25 -43.21
CA ALA A 397 10.05 -41.53 -43.85
C ALA A 397 11.13 -41.87 -44.89
N GLY A 398 11.47 -43.15 -44.98
CA GLY A 398 12.44 -43.70 -45.92
C GLY A 398 13.27 -44.80 -45.27
N GLU A 399 13.80 -45.69 -46.10
CA GLU A 399 14.51 -46.89 -45.66
C GLU A 399 15.87 -47.09 -46.34
N ASP A 400 16.19 -46.33 -47.38
CA ASP A 400 17.48 -46.41 -48.05
C ASP A 400 18.62 -45.90 -47.15
N VAL A 401 19.86 -46.23 -47.48
CA VAL A 401 21.03 -45.74 -46.76
C VAL A 401 21.09 -44.22 -46.85
N GLY A 402 21.16 -43.56 -45.69
CA GLY A 402 21.05 -42.11 -45.59
C GLY A 402 20.81 -41.61 -44.17
N THR A 403 20.50 -40.32 -44.06
CA THR A 403 20.18 -39.64 -42.80
C THR A 403 18.76 -39.12 -42.84
N TYR A 404 17.98 -39.39 -41.80
CA TYR A 404 16.57 -39.05 -41.69
C TYR A 404 16.33 -38.25 -40.41
N ALA A 405 15.78 -37.04 -40.55
CA ALA A 405 15.61 -36.16 -39.40
C ALA A 405 14.60 -36.71 -38.40
N ILE A 406 14.92 -36.61 -37.11
CA ILE A 406 14.04 -36.87 -35.96
C ILE A 406 13.41 -35.55 -35.53
N SER A 407 12.09 -35.53 -35.48
CA SER A 407 11.23 -34.39 -35.19
C SER A 407 10.35 -34.64 -33.96
N GLN A 408 9.85 -33.55 -33.38
CA GLN A 408 9.05 -33.57 -32.15
C GLN A 408 7.76 -34.40 -32.26
N ASP A 409 7.12 -34.39 -33.43
CA ASP A 409 5.80 -34.96 -33.68
C ASP A 409 4.75 -34.58 -32.62
N THR A 410 4.38 -35.51 -31.74
CA THR A 410 3.34 -35.33 -30.71
C THR A 410 3.92 -35.14 -29.32
N LEU A 411 5.25 -35.14 -29.16
CA LEU A 411 5.90 -34.92 -27.87
C LEU A 411 5.53 -33.55 -27.30
N GLU A 412 4.91 -33.53 -26.13
CA GLU A 412 4.38 -32.31 -25.52
C GLU A 412 4.51 -32.31 -23.99
N LEU A 413 4.36 -31.13 -23.41
CA LEU A 413 4.12 -30.89 -21.99
C LEU A 413 2.78 -30.14 -21.85
N ASN A 414 2.24 -30.09 -20.63
CA ASN A 414 1.04 -29.29 -20.38
C ASN A 414 1.29 -27.78 -20.58
N ASP A 415 0.21 -27.00 -20.64
CA ASP A 415 0.24 -25.56 -20.95
C ASP A 415 1.05 -24.71 -19.95
N ASN A 416 1.48 -25.28 -18.82
CA ASN A 416 2.33 -24.59 -17.85
C ASN A 416 3.81 -24.53 -18.26
N TYR A 417 4.18 -25.21 -19.35
CA TYR A 417 5.54 -25.24 -19.89
C TYR A 417 5.62 -24.59 -21.26
N ASP A 418 6.77 -23.97 -21.52
CA ASP A 418 7.20 -23.60 -22.87
C ASP A 418 8.24 -24.61 -23.34
N LEU A 419 7.79 -25.59 -24.15
CA LEU A 419 8.64 -26.68 -24.63
C LEU A 419 9.37 -26.29 -25.92
N THR A 420 10.70 -26.25 -25.85
CA THR A 420 11.58 -26.11 -27.01
C THR A 420 12.16 -27.48 -27.41
N PHE A 421 11.97 -27.89 -28.67
CA PHE A 421 12.51 -29.13 -29.20
C PHE A 421 13.71 -28.88 -30.13
N VAL A 422 14.78 -29.67 -29.94
CA VAL A 422 15.94 -29.73 -30.82
C VAL A 422 16.02 -31.12 -31.45
N GLY A 423 15.95 -31.18 -32.78
CA GLY A 423 16.02 -32.43 -33.53
C GLY A 423 17.41 -33.05 -33.59
N ALA A 424 17.46 -34.31 -34.02
CA ALA A 424 18.66 -35.09 -34.34
C ALA A 424 18.38 -35.94 -35.59
N ASP A 425 19.29 -36.84 -35.97
CA ASP A 425 19.12 -37.70 -37.15
C ASP A 425 19.14 -39.19 -36.79
N LEU A 426 18.32 -39.99 -37.47
CA LEU A 426 18.50 -41.43 -37.63
C LEU A 426 19.38 -41.67 -38.86
N THR A 427 20.52 -42.32 -38.70
CA THR A 427 21.38 -42.74 -39.82
C THR A 427 21.16 -44.22 -40.15
N ILE A 428 20.78 -44.51 -41.39
CA ILE A 428 20.72 -45.88 -41.92
C ILE A 428 22.06 -46.17 -42.62
N THR A 429 22.80 -47.16 -42.12
CA THR A 429 24.09 -47.58 -42.69
C THR A 429 23.93 -48.76 -43.65
N VAL A 430 24.89 -48.92 -44.56
CA VAL A 430 24.94 -50.07 -45.48
C VAL A 430 24.91 -51.39 -44.74
N ARG A 431 24.21 -52.39 -45.29
CA ARG A 431 24.24 -53.77 -44.78
C ARG A 431 25.35 -54.56 -45.46
N SER A 432 26.27 -55.13 -44.68
CA SER A 432 27.34 -55.95 -45.23
C SER A 432 26.86 -57.37 -45.57
N VAL A 433 27.15 -57.82 -46.79
CA VAL A 433 26.85 -59.19 -47.25
C VAL A 433 28.09 -59.77 -47.90
N THR A 434 28.45 -61.00 -47.52
CA THR A 434 29.54 -61.75 -48.16
C THR A 434 28.99 -62.94 -48.89
N VAL A 435 29.40 -63.11 -50.14
CA VAL A 435 29.10 -64.29 -50.94
C VAL A 435 30.39 -65.02 -51.29
N THR A 436 30.32 -66.33 -51.38
CA THR A 436 31.43 -67.18 -51.81
C THR A 436 30.97 -68.02 -52.99
N ALA A 437 31.69 -67.94 -54.10
CA ALA A 437 31.43 -68.80 -55.24
C ALA A 437 31.61 -70.27 -54.84
N ASP A 438 30.79 -71.15 -55.40
CA ASP A 438 30.94 -72.58 -55.17
C ASP A 438 32.18 -73.10 -55.92
N THR A 439 32.87 -74.06 -55.30
CA THR A 439 33.90 -74.82 -56.01
C THR A 439 33.20 -75.84 -56.90
N LEU A 440 33.52 -75.78 -58.19
CA LEU A 440 32.84 -76.59 -59.20
C LEU A 440 33.88 -77.47 -59.91
N THR A 441 33.39 -78.56 -60.49
CA THR A 441 34.23 -79.44 -61.29
C THR A 441 33.51 -79.83 -62.56
N LYS A 442 34.23 -79.94 -63.68
CA LYS A 442 33.73 -80.60 -64.89
C LYS A 442 34.74 -81.58 -65.44
N VAL A 443 34.30 -82.46 -66.31
CA VAL A 443 35.19 -83.33 -67.09
C VAL A 443 35.53 -82.62 -68.40
N TYR A 444 36.77 -82.76 -68.86
CA TYR A 444 37.20 -82.23 -70.16
C TYR A 444 36.20 -82.62 -71.26
N GLY A 445 35.79 -81.65 -72.09
CA GLY A 445 34.78 -81.87 -73.13
C GLY A 445 33.33 -81.70 -72.72
N ASP A 446 33.04 -81.56 -71.42
CA ASP A 446 31.68 -81.29 -70.95
C ASP A 446 31.41 -79.78 -70.90
N ASP A 447 30.13 -79.42 -71.06
CA ASP A 447 29.66 -78.04 -70.88
C ASP A 447 29.93 -77.55 -69.46
N ASP A 448 30.09 -76.23 -69.29
CA ASP A 448 30.27 -75.66 -67.97
C ASP A 448 29.05 -75.91 -67.07
N PRO A 449 29.27 -76.29 -65.80
CA PRO A 449 28.20 -76.25 -64.81
C PRO A 449 27.73 -74.80 -64.61
N GLU A 450 26.50 -74.64 -64.13
CA GLU A 450 26.01 -73.33 -63.72
C GLU A 450 26.90 -72.78 -62.60
N LEU A 451 27.38 -71.54 -62.76
CA LEU A 451 28.19 -70.88 -61.73
C LEU A 451 27.27 -70.44 -60.59
N THR A 452 27.41 -71.10 -59.44
CA THR A 452 26.61 -70.83 -58.25
C THR A 452 27.46 -70.20 -57.14
N PHE A 453 26.79 -69.60 -56.16
CA PHE A 453 27.40 -69.04 -54.96
C PHE A 453 26.47 -69.20 -53.76
N GLU A 454 27.05 -69.15 -52.57
CA GLU A 454 26.32 -69.11 -51.31
C GLU A 454 26.59 -67.79 -50.58
N VAL A 455 25.57 -67.28 -49.87
CA VAL A 455 25.75 -66.18 -48.91
C VAL A 455 26.41 -66.76 -47.66
N THR A 456 27.68 -66.45 -47.45
CA THR A 456 28.48 -67.03 -46.37
C THR A 456 28.52 -66.16 -45.11
N SER A 457 28.17 -64.88 -45.22
CA SER A 457 27.96 -63.98 -44.07
C SER A 457 26.97 -62.87 -44.40
N GLY A 458 26.16 -62.47 -43.42
CA GLY A 458 25.10 -61.49 -43.60
C GLY A 458 23.78 -62.11 -44.10
N SER A 459 22.83 -61.25 -44.45
CA SER A 459 21.53 -61.64 -45.01
C SER A 459 20.96 -60.50 -45.86
N LEU A 460 20.06 -60.82 -46.79
CA LEU A 460 19.30 -59.79 -47.52
C LEU A 460 18.08 -59.36 -46.70
N ALA A 461 17.74 -58.08 -46.79
CA ALA A 461 16.45 -57.56 -46.38
C ALA A 461 15.32 -58.21 -47.20
N GLU A 462 14.11 -58.26 -46.63
CA GLU A 462 12.97 -58.91 -47.28
C GLU A 462 12.65 -58.25 -48.63
N GLY A 463 12.59 -59.08 -49.69
CA GLY A 463 12.27 -58.63 -51.04
C GLY A 463 13.49 -58.27 -51.90
N ASP A 464 14.69 -58.17 -51.31
CA ASP A 464 15.91 -57.90 -52.07
C ASP A 464 16.49 -59.16 -52.71
N SER A 465 17.20 -58.97 -53.82
CA SER A 465 17.81 -60.06 -54.58
C SER A 465 19.12 -59.61 -55.23
N PHE A 466 19.99 -60.58 -55.50
CA PHE A 466 21.18 -60.36 -56.31
C PHE A 466 20.79 -60.11 -57.77
N THR A 467 21.61 -59.31 -58.45
CA THR A 467 21.52 -59.11 -59.90
C THR A 467 22.87 -59.40 -60.55
N GLY A 468 22.90 -59.60 -61.87
CA GLY A 468 24.13 -59.94 -62.60
C GLY A 468 24.50 -61.41 -62.51
N ALA A 469 25.74 -61.74 -62.84
CA ALA A 469 26.24 -63.12 -62.89
C ALA A 469 27.73 -63.17 -62.52
N LEU A 470 28.19 -64.37 -62.15
CA LEU A 470 29.61 -64.70 -62.03
C LEU A 470 30.23 -64.98 -63.41
N VAL A 471 31.56 -64.91 -63.48
CA VAL A 471 32.32 -65.36 -64.65
C VAL A 471 33.49 -66.23 -64.21
N ARG A 472 33.86 -67.23 -65.02
CA ARG A 472 35.11 -67.97 -64.83
C ARG A 472 36.19 -67.51 -65.81
N GLU A 473 37.44 -67.77 -65.46
CA GLU A 473 38.57 -67.61 -66.38
C GLU A 473 38.41 -68.52 -67.61
N ALA A 474 38.81 -68.01 -68.78
CA ALA A 474 38.68 -68.72 -70.05
C ALA A 474 39.73 -69.83 -70.20
N GLY A 475 39.32 -70.94 -70.82
CA GLY A 475 40.17 -72.10 -71.10
C GLY A 475 39.38 -73.40 -70.95
N GLU A 476 39.80 -74.43 -71.66
CA GLU A 476 39.11 -75.73 -71.72
C GLU A 476 40.01 -76.93 -71.39
N ASP A 477 41.32 -76.73 -71.28
CA ASP A 477 42.26 -77.79 -70.92
C ASP A 477 42.10 -78.21 -69.45
N VAL A 478 42.63 -79.38 -69.08
CA VAL A 478 42.64 -79.82 -67.68
C VAL A 478 43.47 -78.84 -66.83
N GLY A 479 42.86 -78.36 -65.76
CA GLY A 479 43.41 -77.32 -64.90
C GLY A 479 42.37 -76.68 -64.00
N THR A 480 42.80 -75.66 -63.25
CA THR A 480 41.94 -74.87 -62.36
C THR A 480 41.73 -73.47 -62.92
N TYR A 481 40.48 -73.03 -62.98
CA TYR A 481 40.08 -71.76 -63.55
C TYR A 481 39.30 -70.94 -62.52
N ALA A 482 39.78 -69.74 -62.20
CA ALA A 482 39.18 -68.93 -61.15
C ALA A 482 37.77 -68.44 -61.54
N ILE A 483 36.83 -68.54 -60.60
CA ILE A 483 35.48 -67.96 -60.63
C ILE A 483 35.53 -66.61 -59.93
N THR A 484 35.13 -65.55 -60.63
CA THR A 484 35.17 -64.15 -60.19
C THR A 484 33.79 -63.50 -60.30
N GLN A 485 33.60 -62.40 -59.58
CA GLN A 485 32.29 -61.74 -59.39
C GLN A 485 31.60 -61.25 -60.66
N ASP A 486 32.36 -60.82 -61.67
CA ASP A 486 31.88 -60.11 -62.86
C ASP A 486 30.84 -59.00 -62.55
N THR A 487 29.57 -59.26 -62.86
CA THR A 487 28.46 -58.29 -62.72
C THR A 487 27.58 -58.56 -61.52
N LEU A 488 27.87 -59.62 -60.73
CA LEU A 488 27.10 -59.94 -59.53
C LEU A 488 27.10 -58.76 -58.56
N ALA A 489 25.93 -58.21 -58.28
CA ALA A 489 25.76 -57.01 -57.49
C ALA A 489 24.50 -57.04 -56.63
N LEU A 490 24.53 -56.23 -55.56
CA LEU A 490 23.36 -55.81 -54.80
C LEU A 490 23.13 -54.31 -55.06
N ASN A 491 21.98 -53.79 -54.60
CA ASN A 491 21.73 -52.35 -54.68
C ASN A 491 22.66 -51.56 -53.73
N ASP A 492 22.67 -50.23 -53.87
CA ASP A 492 23.57 -49.33 -53.13
C ASP A 492 23.40 -49.36 -51.60
N ASN A 493 22.34 -49.99 -51.08
CA ASN A 493 22.13 -50.15 -49.64
C ASN A 493 22.96 -51.29 -49.02
N TYR A 494 23.67 -52.06 -49.85
CA TYR A 494 24.54 -53.15 -49.41
C TYR A 494 26.00 -52.86 -49.69
N ASP A 495 26.86 -53.34 -48.80
CA ASP A 495 28.28 -53.50 -49.05
C ASP A 495 28.56 -54.98 -49.37
N LEU A 496 28.69 -55.31 -50.66
CA LEU A 496 28.88 -56.67 -51.15
C LEU A 496 30.37 -57.03 -51.21
N THR A 497 30.76 -58.01 -50.40
CA THR A 497 32.09 -58.64 -50.48
C THR A 497 32.01 -59.98 -51.21
N PHE A 498 32.76 -60.14 -52.29
CA PHE A 498 32.84 -61.39 -53.05
C PHE A 498 34.12 -62.16 -52.73
N VAL A 499 33.98 -63.46 -52.47
CA VAL A 499 35.09 -64.41 -52.31
C VAL A 499 35.04 -65.40 -53.48
N GLY A 500 36.10 -65.42 -54.29
CA GLY A 500 36.21 -66.31 -55.44
C GLY A 500 36.44 -67.78 -55.05
N ALA A 501 36.24 -68.65 -56.03
CA ALA A 501 36.52 -70.09 -55.97
C ALA A 501 37.09 -70.54 -57.31
N ASP A 502 37.33 -71.83 -57.50
CA ASP A 502 37.85 -72.39 -58.76
C ASP A 502 36.88 -73.39 -59.39
N LEU A 503 36.81 -73.39 -60.71
CA LEU A 503 36.31 -74.50 -61.52
C LEU A 503 37.50 -75.40 -61.88
N GLU A 504 37.48 -76.66 -61.44
CA GLU A 504 38.48 -77.66 -61.82
C GLU A 504 37.99 -78.48 -63.03
N ILE A 505 38.73 -78.44 -64.13
CA ILE A 505 38.53 -79.32 -65.28
C ILE A 505 39.39 -80.58 -65.07
N THR A 506 38.72 -81.71 -64.92
CA THR A 506 39.34 -83.03 -64.72
C THR A 506 39.48 -83.79 -66.03
N PRO A 507 40.48 -84.68 -66.17
CA PRO A 507 40.68 -85.42 -67.40
C PRO A 507 39.47 -86.28 -67.80
N ALA A 508 39.18 -86.34 -69.10
CA ALA A 508 38.15 -87.23 -69.64
C ALA A 508 38.70 -88.66 -69.76
N PRO A 509 37.90 -89.69 -69.43
CA PRO A 509 38.34 -91.07 -69.65
C PRO A 509 38.44 -91.36 -71.15
N LEU A 510 39.62 -91.76 -71.62
CA LEU A 510 39.85 -92.24 -72.98
C LEU A 510 40.25 -93.70 -72.94
N THR A 511 39.38 -94.57 -73.46
CA THR A 511 39.53 -96.02 -73.33
C THR A 511 40.12 -96.62 -74.58
N PHE A 512 41.26 -97.30 -74.43
CA PHE A 512 41.90 -98.11 -75.45
C PHE A 512 41.61 -99.58 -75.20
N THR A 513 40.93 -100.23 -76.13
CA THR A 513 40.62 -101.66 -76.08
C THR A 513 41.38 -102.40 -77.16
N ALA A 514 42.30 -103.28 -76.76
CA ALA A 514 42.98 -104.14 -77.72
C ALA A 514 41.99 -105.17 -78.31
N ASP A 515 41.96 -105.29 -79.63
CA ASP A 515 41.09 -106.27 -80.29
C ASP A 515 41.61 -107.69 -80.02
N ASP A 516 40.71 -108.60 -79.63
CA ASP A 516 41.02 -110.03 -79.58
C ASP A 516 41.43 -110.55 -80.96
N LYS A 517 42.43 -111.43 -80.98
CA LYS A 517 42.96 -112.02 -82.22
C LYS A 517 43.03 -113.54 -82.11
N VAL A 518 43.04 -114.18 -83.27
CA VAL A 518 43.17 -115.64 -83.38
C VAL A 518 44.23 -115.97 -84.42
N LYS A 519 45.10 -116.94 -84.12
CA LYS A 519 46.03 -117.52 -85.09
C LYS A 519 46.10 -119.04 -84.97
N ARG A 520 46.63 -119.73 -85.98
CA ARG A 520 46.99 -121.16 -85.86
C ARG A 520 48.44 -121.32 -85.41
N TYR A 521 48.74 -122.48 -84.84
CA TYR A 521 50.12 -122.84 -84.49
C TYR A 521 51.07 -122.74 -85.69
N LEU A 522 52.22 -122.07 -85.51
CA LEU A 522 53.22 -121.69 -86.53
C LEU A 522 52.82 -120.58 -87.51
N ASP A 523 51.62 -120.01 -87.41
CA ASP A 523 51.30 -118.77 -88.13
C ASP A 523 52.01 -117.58 -87.46
N ASP A 524 52.41 -116.62 -88.28
CA ASP A 524 52.89 -115.33 -87.80
C ASP A 524 51.79 -114.66 -86.97
N ASN A 525 52.19 -113.88 -85.94
CA ASN A 525 51.21 -113.14 -85.17
C ASN A 525 50.46 -112.16 -86.09
N PRO A 526 49.12 -112.05 -85.96
CA PRO A 526 48.38 -111.03 -86.67
C PRO A 526 48.84 -109.65 -86.21
N SER A 527 48.65 -108.64 -87.06
CA SER A 527 48.81 -107.25 -86.63
C SER A 527 47.89 -107.00 -85.45
N LEU A 528 48.46 -106.56 -84.34
CA LEU A 528 47.69 -106.14 -83.19
C LEU A 528 47.00 -104.84 -83.55
N THR A 529 45.73 -104.72 -83.19
CA THR A 529 44.91 -103.53 -83.43
C THR A 529 44.14 -103.22 -82.16
N TYR A 530 43.70 -101.97 -82.03
CA TYR A 530 42.89 -101.52 -80.91
C TYR A 530 41.78 -100.62 -81.43
N GLN A 531 40.79 -100.41 -80.56
CA GLN A 531 39.77 -99.38 -80.72
C GLN A 531 39.94 -98.37 -79.59
N VAL A 532 39.73 -97.10 -79.89
CA VAL A 532 39.76 -96.01 -78.93
C VAL A 532 38.41 -95.32 -78.92
N GLU A 533 37.85 -95.14 -77.73
CA GLU A 533 36.56 -94.48 -77.53
C GLU A 533 36.68 -93.46 -76.40
N GLY A 534 35.98 -92.33 -76.54
CA GLY A 534 35.93 -91.27 -75.51
C GLY A 534 36.64 -89.97 -75.88
N PHE A 535 37.08 -89.78 -77.13
CA PHE A 535 37.56 -88.47 -77.58
C PHE A 535 36.46 -87.41 -77.39
N LYS A 536 36.89 -86.25 -76.93
CA LYS A 536 36.07 -85.07 -76.67
C LYS A 536 36.40 -83.99 -77.69
N PHE A 537 35.45 -83.06 -77.89
CA PHE A 537 35.55 -82.03 -78.91
C PHE A 537 35.87 -82.61 -80.32
N GLU A 538 36.87 -82.07 -81.01
CA GLU A 538 37.37 -82.55 -82.31
C GLU A 538 38.70 -83.32 -82.19
N ASP A 539 39.10 -83.72 -80.97
CA ASP A 539 40.37 -84.42 -80.74
C ASP A 539 40.38 -85.81 -81.40
N GLY A 540 41.57 -86.24 -81.82
CA GLY A 540 41.82 -87.59 -82.30
C GLY A 540 43.17 -88.13 -81.83
N GLU A 541 43.57 -89.29 -82.33
CA GLU A 541 44.81 -89.96 -81.91
C GLU A 541 46.08 -89.10 -82.13
N SER A 542 46.06 -88.16 -83.08
CA SER A 542 47.15 -87.20 -83.31
C SER A 542 47.38 -86.23 -82.16
N ASP A 543 46.37 -85.98 -81.33
CA ASP A 543 46.39 -84.98 -80.26
C ASP A 543 46.91 -85.56 -78.94
N LEU A 544 47.21 -86.86 -78.90
CA LEU A 544 47.66 -87.56 -77.70
C LEU A 544 49.15 -87.43 -77.42
N GLY A 545 49.91 -86.75 -78.29
CA GLY A 545 51.35 -86.53 -78.10
C GLY A 545 52.23 -87.78 -78.26
N GLY A 546 51.66 -88.91 -78.69
CA GLY A 546 52.35 -90.19 -78.89
C GLY A 546 51.41 -91.31 -79.32
N GLU A 547 51.92 -92.55 -79.36
CA GLU A 547 51.15 -93.75 -79.73
C GLU A 547 51.07 -94.74 -78.54
N PRO A 548 49.96 -95.50 -78.38
CA PRO A 548 49.88 -96.55 -77.37
C PRO A 548 50.84 -97.70 -77.72
N GLU A 549 51.39 -98.35 -76.69
CA GLU A 549 52.18 -99.56 -76.88
C GLU A 549 51.27 -100.78 -76.80
N ILE A 550 51.16 -101.53 -77.90
CA ILE A 550 50.41 -102.79 -77.97
C ILE A 550 51.35 -103.96 -78.28
N SER A 551 51.31 -104.99 -77.44
CA SER A 551 52.20 -106.14 -77.57
C SER A 551 51.51 -107.44 -77.16
N THR A 552 52.09 -108.56 -77.56
CA THR A 552 51.73 -109.88 -77.05
C THR A 552 53.00 -110.66 -76.75
N THR A 553 52.97 -111.49 -75.71
CA THR A 553 54.07 -112.40 -75.38
C THR A 553 54.06 -113.66 -76.24
N ALA A 554 53.03 -113.86 -77.08
CA ALA A 554 53.00 -114.98 -78.01
C ALA A 554 54.07 -114.81 -79.08
N GLU A 555 54.85 -115.84 -79.32
CA GLU A 555 55.77 -115.96 -80.45
C GLU A 555 55.16 -116.85 -81.55
N LYS A 556 55.79 -116.91 -82.73
CA LYS A 556 55.30 -117.71 -83.87
C LYS A 556 55.07 -119.19 -83.49
N ASP A 557 55.95 -119.74 -82.68
CA ASP A 557 55.98 -121.12 -82.20
C ASP A 557 55.38 -121.31 -80.79
N SER A 558 54.71 -120.30 -80.24
CA SER A 558 53.95 -120.43 -78.99
C SER A 558 52.89 -121.52 -79.09
N ARG A 559 52.79 -122.33 -78.03
CA ARG A 559 51.88 -123.49 -77.95
C ARG A 559 50.43 -123.02 -77.98
N GLY A 560 49.50 -123.93 -78.27
CA GLY A 560 48.09 -123.56 -78.23
C GLY A 560 47.65 -123.13 -76.84
N GLY A 561 46.78 -122.12 -76.81
CA GLY A 561 46.36 -121.44 -75.58
C GLY A 561 46.07 -119.96 -75.83
N THR A 562 45.75 -119.25 -74.76
CA THR A 562 45.42 -117.83 -74.78
C THR A 562 46.58 -117.02 -74.22
N TYR A 563 46.96 -115.97 -74.94
CA TYR A 563 48.04 -115.05 -74.58
C TYR A 563 47.50 -113.63 -74.51
N PRO A 564 47.88 -112.81 -73.52
CA PRO A 564 47.40 -111.43 -73.45
C PRO A 564 47.91 -110.61 -74.64
N ILE A 565 47.03 -109.79 -75.18
CA ILE A 565 47.37 -108.61 -75.98
C ILE A 565 47.31 -107.43 -75.02
N THR A 566 48.47 -107.04 -74.53
CA THR A 566 48.60 -105.94 -73.58
C THR A 566 48.67 -104.64 -74.34
N ILE A 567 47.77 -103.72 -74.02
CA ILE A 567 47.85 -102.33 -74.47
C ILE A 567 48.18 -101.45 -73.27
N SER A 568 49.05 -100.47 -73.47
CA SER A 568 49.52 -99.56 -72.41
C SER A 568 49.87 -98.20 -72.99
N ILE A 569 50.20 -97.25 -72.11
CA ILE A 569 50.35 -95.83 -72.47
C ILE A 569 51.40 -95.53 -73.53
N GLY A 570 52.44 -96.36 -73.67
CA GLY A 570 53.52 -96.13 -74.64
C GLY A 570 54.15 -94.74 -74.45
N THR A 571 54.08 -93.90 -75.48
CA THR A 571 54.58 -92.51 -75.43
C THR A 571 53.48 -91.46 -75.39
N MET A 572 52.20 -91.85 -75.24
CA MET A 572 51.09 -90.90 -75.17
C MET A 572 51.22 -90.02 -73.92
N ALA A 573 51.05 -88.72 -74.11
CA ALA A 573 51.14 -87.71 -73.08
C ALA A 573 50.19 -86.56 -73.43
N ASN A 574 48.96 -86.67 -72.94
CA ASN A 574 47.98 -85.60 -72.99
C ASN A 574 47.29 -85.53 -71.61
N SER A 575 47.37 -84.37 -70.96
CA SER A 575 46.81 -84.15 -69.62
C SER A 575 45.29 -84.04 -69.61
N ASN A 576 44.66 -83.85 -70.76
CA ASN A 576 43.21 -83.71 -70.89
C ASN A 576 42.47 -85.05 -70.85
N TYR A 577 43.21 -86.17 -70.99
CA TYR A 577 42.63 -87.50 -70.95
C TYR A 577 43.26 -88.38 -69.87
N GLU A 578 42.41 -89.09 -69.13
CA GLU A 578 42.80 -90.23 -68.32
C GLU A 578 42.78 -91.48 -69.21
N PHE A 579 43.96 -92.02 -69.51
CA PHE A 579 44.07 -93.18 -70.38
C PHE A 579 43.71 -94.48 -69.65
N ILE A 580 42.68 -95.15 -70.14
CA ILE A 580 42.19 -96.43 -69.61
C ILE A 580 42.53 -97.53 -70.62
N PHE A 581 43.18 -98.59 -70.16
CA PHE A 581 43.63 -99.69 -71.02
C PHE A 581 42.88 -100.98 -70.71
N VAL A 582 42.25 -101.56 -71.74
CA VAL A 582 41.58 -102.85 -71.69
C VAL A 582 42.35 -103.81 -72.59
N ASN A 583 43.02 -104.79 -71.96
CA ASN A 583 43.79 -105.81 -72.67
C ASN A 583 42.86 -106.79 -73.41
N GLY A 584 43.29 -107.23 -74.58
CA GLY A 584 42.65 -108.28 -75.36
C GLY A 584 43.37 -109.61 -75.22
N GLU A 585 42.94 -110.59 -76.00
CA GLU A 585 43.47 -111.95 -75.99
C GLU A 585 43.84 -112.43 -77.40
N LEU A 586 45.04 -113.00 -77.54
CA LEU A 586 45.46 -113.75 -78.72
C LEU A 586 45.29 -115.25 -78.45
N THR A 587 44.34 -115.87 -79.14
CA THR A 587 44.11 -117.33 -79.06
C THR A 587 44.88 -118.07 -80.15
N ILE A 588 45.70 -119.05 -79.75
CA ILE A 588 46.44 -119.94 -80.66
C ILE A 588 45.77 -121.32 -80.71
N LEU A 589 45.37 -121.76 -81.90
CA LEU A 589 44.73 -123.07 -82.13
C LEU A 589 45.78 -124.18 -82.42
N GLU A 590 45.73 -125.30 -81.69
CA GLU A 590 46.64 -126.46 -81.88
C GLU A 590 46.34 -127.30 -83.14
N PHE A 591 47.39 -127.92 -83.73
CA PHE A 591 47.31 -128.71 -84.96
C PHE A 591 47.21 -130.23 -84.66
N GLN A 592 46.18 -130.93 -85.16
CA GLN A 592 46.02 -132.40 -85.04
C GLN A 592 46.73 -133.16 -86.19
N THR A 593 47.42 -134.26 -85.89
CA THR A 593 48.03 -135.17 -86.89
C THR A 593 47.35 -136.55 -86.93
N TYR A 594 47.06 -137.08 -88.12
CA TYR A 594 46.53 -138.44 -88.36
C TYR A 594 47.68 -139.39 -88.79
N LEU A 595 47.79 -140.57 -88.17
CA LEU A 595 48.76 -141.64 -88.50
C LEU A 595 48.17 -142.66 -89.52
N PRO A 596 48.97 -143.25 -90.44
CA PRO A 596 48.51 -144.28 -91.38
C PRO A 596 48.74 -145.71 -90.86
N VAL A 597 47.83 -146.65 -91.19
CA VAL A 597 47.95 -148.10 -90.92
C VAL A 597 48.08 -148.88 -92.23
N ILE A 598 49.07 -149.77 -92.32
CA ILE A 598 49.27 -150.78 -93.37
C ILE A 598 48.85 -152.16 -92.81
N PHE A 599 48.10 -152.98 -93.57
CA PHE A 599 48.23 -154.45 -93.58
C PHE A 599 47.71 -155.06 -94.90
N ARG A 600 48.61 -155.84 -95.53
CA ARG A 600 48.51 -156.79 -96.68
C ARG A 600 47.75 -156.42 -97.95
#